data_AF-A0A443RVU3-F1
#
_entry.id   AF-A0A443RVU3-F1
#
_cell.length_a   1.000
_cell.length_b   1.000
_cell.length_c   1.000
_cell.angle_alpha   90.00
_cell.angle_beta   90.00
_cell.angle_gamma   90.00
#
_symmetry.space_group_name_H-M   'P 1'
#
loop_
_entity.id
_entity.type
_entity.pdbx_description
1 polymer ?
#
loop_
_entity_poly.entity_id
_entity_poly.type
_entity_poly.pdbx_seq_one_letter_code
_entity_poly.pdbx_strand_id
1 'polypeptide(L)'
;MKSNKKSSTTKSIGFPARRSPSLESTQSISSGSTKTGYETASLSPLAGIPPELFGEVTYDCCSFVIFCEKHNKIAMTTGNASWLPFVVIKSVDTWATAALSGSAYVLSHGEVEKINQLSAVPFLNPELVEICRIQVPQQPKLTNRLMYVVRVNNEVKDFKCCTNDKKIEWIDRNQLKSGHENLWGPEPHLFADNIEPRTSSVTKKPKKTLVEFSIDDALQHCPREPPRTHQELMVKSAGIGEREILKIYLEFVEHCFPCLYMTPYSFTNFMLKLGCNKEDFKTGNMFRAFKFTETEHISFQELLLGLAAMEQATHHGGEIG
;
A
#
# COMPACT_ATOMS: atom_id res chain seq x y z
N MET A 1 58.04 32.13 0.23
CA MET A 1 56.61 31.87 0.53
C MET A 1 56.12 30.74 -0.38
N LYS A 2 55.96 29.53 0.17
CA LYS A 2 55.36 28.37 -0.53
C LYS A 2 53.98 28.14 0.07
N SER A 3 52.93 28.25 -0.73
CA SER A 3 51.54 28.02 -0.33
C SER A 3 51.01 26.78 -1.03
N ASN A 4 50.82 25.72 -0.24
CA ASN A 4 50.19 24.45 -0.62
C ASN A 4 48.70 24.63 -0.89
N LYS A 5 48.23 24.31 -2.10
CA LYS A 5 46.81 24.01 -2.36
C LYS A 5 46.58 22.52 -2.11
N LYS A 6 45.93 22.19 -0.98
CA LYS A 6 45.35 20.86 -0.76
C LYS A 6 43.98 20.81 -1.44
N SER A 7 43.89 20.00 -2.49
CA SER A 7 42.62 19.57 -3.09
C SER A 7 41.92 18.62 -2.12
N SER A 8 40.73 18.99 -1.68
CA SER A 8 39.82 18.19 -0.87
C SER A 8 38.89 17.43 -1.82
N THR A 9 39.14 16.14 -2.01
CA THR A 9 38.24 15.22 -2.72
C THR A 9 37.05 14.87 -1.84
N THR A 10 35.94 15.56 -2.06
CA THR A 10 34.62 15.23 -1.49
C THR A 10 34.13 13.94 -2.15
N LYS A 11 34.06 12.85 -1.39
CA LYS A 11 33.39 11.62 -1.81
C LYS A 11 31.88 11.86 -1.76
N SER A 12 31.23 11.95 -2.92
CA SER A 12 29.78 11.93 -3.00
C SER A 12 29.28 10.53 -2.61
N ILE A 13 28.21 10.48 -1.82
CA ILE A 13 27.34 9.31 -1.78
C ILE A 13 26.48 9.42 -3.04
N GLY A 14 27.05 9.04 -4.17
CA GLY A 14 26.28 8.89 -5.39
C GLY A 14 25.33 7.72 -5.22
N PHE A 15 24.06 7.90 -5.57
CA PHE A 15 23.24 6.77 -6.00
C PHE A 15 24.10 5.91 -6.95
N PRO A 16 24.10 4.57 -6.81
CA PRO A 16 24.89 3.73 -7.68
C PRO A 16 24.49 4.06 -9.12
N ALA A 17 25.45 4.61 -9.88
CA ALA A 17 25.35 4.77 -11.32
C ALA A 17 25.38 3.37 -11.97
N ARG A 18 24.31 2.60 -11.76
CA ARG A 18 23.97 1.44 -12.56
C ARG A 18 22.80 1.89 -13.40
N ARG A 19 23.09 2.12 -14.68
CA ARG A 19 22.11 2.08 -15.76
C ARG A 19 21.09 1.01 -15.41
N SER A 20 19.83 1.40 -15.25
CA SER A 20 18.71 0.49 -15.32
C SER A 20 18.93 -0.38 -16.57
N PRO A 21 18.84 -1.71 -16.49
CA PRO A 21 18.78 -2.50 -17.71
C PRO A 21 17.57 -1.97 -18.49
N SER A 22 17.81 -1.54 -19.72
CA SER A 22 16.75 -1.25 -20.67
C SER A 22 15.80 -2.44 -20.72
N LEU A 23 14.50 -2.21 -20.52
CA LEU A 23 13.45 -3.20 -20.74
C LEU A 23 13.19 -3.33 -22.25
N GLU A 24 14.24 -3.65 -23.01
CA GLU A 24 14.11 -4.13 -24.37
C GLU A 24 14.58 -5.59 -24.40
N SER A 25 13.60 -6.49 -24.49
CA SER A 25 13.74 -7.87 -24.96
C SER A 25 14.55 -8.84 -24.08
N THR A 26 13.87 -9.51 -23.14
CA THR A 26 14.39 -10.74 -22.54
C THR A 26 14.12 -11.93 -23.46
N GLN A 27 15.06 -12.26 -24.35
CA GLN A 27 15.38 -13.66 -24.62
C GLN A 27 16.55 -14.07 -23.73
N SER A 28 16.34 -15.18 -23.04
CA SER A 28 17.20 -15.88 -22.09
C SER A 28 18.68 -16.01 -22.50
N ILE A 29 19.60 -15.89 -21.54
CA ILE A 29 20.61 -16.91 -21.15
C ILE A 29 21.29 -16.47 -19.83
N SER A 30 21.47 -17.44 -18.95
CA SER A 30 22.07 -17.34 -17.62
C SER A 30 23.57 -17.10 -17.62
N SER A 31 24.06 -16.24 -16.72
CA SER A 31 25.33 -16.42 -16.00
C SER A 31 25.37 -15.53 -14.75
N GLY A 32 25.90 -16.08 -13.66
CA GLY A 32 25.59 -15.67 -12.30
C GLY A 32 26.22 -14.36 -11.83
N SER A 33 25.42 -13.60 -11.08
CA SER A 33 25.89 -12.63 -10.08
C SER A 33 25.04 -12.82 -8.83
N THR A 34 25.65 -13.37 -7.79
CA THR A 34 25.08 -13.49 -6.43
C THR A 34 24.96 -12.09 -5.81
N LYS A 35 23.93 -11.34 -6.20
CA LYS A 35 23.37 -10.32 -5.32
C LYS A 35 22.56 -11.06 -4.26
N THR A 36 22.92 -10.87 -2.99
CA THR A 36 22.06 -11.17 -1.85
C THR A 36 20.80 -10.29 -2.00
N GLY A 37 19.83 -10.77 -2.77
CA GLY A 37 18.56 -10.10 -2.95
C GLY A 37 17.84 -10.12 -1.61
N TYR A 38 17.63 -8.96 -1.01
CA TYR A 38 16.66 -8.84 0.06
C TYR A 38 15.30 -9.18 -0.55
N GLU A 39 14.69 -10.25 -0.08
CA GLU A 39 13.32 -10.58 -0.43
C GLU A 39 12.43 -9.50 0.21
N THR A 40 11.95 -8.57 -0.61
CA THR A 40 11.07 -7.49 -0.17
C THR A 40 9.68 -8.05 0.05
N ALA A 41 9.08 -7.79 1.21
CA ALA A 41 7.71 -8.16 1.47
C ALA A 41 6.76 -7.51 0.45
N SER A 42 5.65 -8.16 0.14
CA SER A 42 4.57 -7.63 -0.68
C SER A 42 3.24 -8.22 -0.23
N LEU A 43 2.15 -7.57 -0.62
CA LEU A 43 0.81 -8.11 -0.44
C LEU A 43 0.47 -9.07 -1.58
N SER A 44 -0.39 -10.05 -1.30
CA SER A 44 -0.87 -11.00 -2.31
C SER A 44 -2.35 -11.31 -2.06
N PRO A 45 -3.17 -11.44 -3.10
CA PRO A 45 -4.58 -11.74 -2.95
C PRO A 45 -4.76 -13.18 -2.44
N LEU A 46 -5.78 -13.38 -1.63
CA LEU A 46 -6.10 -14.70 -1.06
C LEU A 46 -6.70 -15.65 -2.09
N ALA A 47 -7.40 -15.09 -3.08
CA ALA A 47 -8.01 -15.80 -4.19
C ALA A 47 -7.97 -14.98 -5.48
N GLY A 48 -8.08 -15.69 -6.60
CA GLY A 48 -7.88 -15.15 -7.94
C GLY A 48 -6.43 -15.29 -8.39
N ILE A 49 -6.20 -15.11 -9.69
CA ILE A 49 -4.87 -15.10 -10.27
C ILE A 49 -4.53 -13.62 -10.48
N PRO A 50 -3.54 -13.06 -9.76
CA PRO A 50 -3.08 -11.71 -10.03
C PRO A 50 -2.61 -11.63 -11.49
N PRO A 51 -3.06 -10.62 -12.26
CA PRO A 51 -2.55 -10.39 -13.59
C PRO A 51 -1.11 -9.85 -13.63
N GLU A 52 -0.41 -9.80 -12.49
CA GLU A 52 1.04 -9.60 -12.43
C GLU A 52 1.79 -10.61 -13.33
N LEU A 53 1.25 -11.83 -13.48
CA LEU A 53 1.74 -12.84 -14.43
C LEU A 53 1.63 -12.40 -15.91
N PHE A 54 0.85 -11.35 -16.18
CA PHE A 54 0.64 -10.74 -17.49
C PHE A 54 1.21 -9.30 -17.57
N GLY A 55 2.01 -8.88 -16.58
CA GLY A 55 2.69 -7.57 -16.57
C GLY A 55 1.83 -6.39 -16.10
N GLU A 56 0.64 -6.64 -15.54
CA GLU A 56 -0.19 -5.60 -14.94
C GLU A 56 0.18 -5.36 -13.48
N VAL A 57 0.41 -4.09 -13.12
CA VAL A 57 0.80 -3.67 -11.76
C VAL A 57 -0.41 -3.58 -10.81
N THR A 58 -1.59 -3.29 -11.35
CA THR A 58 -2.84 -3.11 -10.58
C THR A 58 -3.97 -3.88 -11.23
N TYR A 59 -4.95 -4.31 -10.42
CA TYR A 59 -6.11 -5.06 -10.88
C TYR A 59 -7.36 -4.79 -10.06
N ASP A 60 -8.54 -4.97 -10.66
CA ASP A 60 -9.80 -4.78 -9.96
C ASP A 60 -9.88 -5.80 -8.80
N CYS A 61 -10.12 -5.34 -7.56
CA CYS A 61 -10.10 -6.21 -6.37
C CYS A 61 -11.13 -5.80 -5.32
N CYS A 62 -11.53 -6.77 -4.48
CA CYS A 62 -12.34 -6.55 -3.28
C CYS A 62 -11.46 -6.76 -2.05
N SER A 63 -11.46 -5.80 -1.14
CA SER A 63 -10.85 -5.89 0.20
C SER A 63 -11.94 -5.94 1.27
N PHE A 64 -11.67 -6.67 2.34
CA PHE A 64 -12.69 -7.01 3.33
C PHE A 64 -12.25 -6.61 4.74
N VAL A 65 -13.03 -5.75 5.38
CA VAL A 65 -12.97 -5.53 6.82
C VAL A 65 -13.94 -6.51 7.48
N ILE A 66 -13.43 -7.71 7.78
CA ILE A 66 -14.24 -8.79 8.35
C ILE A 66 -14.24 -8.67 9.87
N PHE A 67 -15.39 -8.36 10.46
CA PHE A 67 -15.55 -8.11 11.89
C PHE A 67 -16.38 -9.19 12.57
N CYS A 68 -15.83 -9.77 13.63
CA CYS A 68 -16.54 -10.65 14.55
C CYS A 68 -16.97 -9.89 15.80
N GLU A 69 -18.26 -9.53 15.87
CA GLU A 69 -18.84 -8.83 17.03
C GLU A 69 -18.71 -9.62 18.33
N LYS A 70 -18.90 -10.94 18.27
CA LYS A 70 -18.85 -11.84 19.45
C LYS A 70 -17.50 -11.78 20.18
N HIS A 71 -16.40 -11.70 19.43
CA HIS A 71 -15.05 -11.73 20.00
C HIS A 71 -14.34 -10.38 19.91
N ASN A 72 -14.99 -9.35 19.34
CA ASN A 72 -14.40 -8.04 19.05
C ASN A 72 -13.09 -8.14 18.24
N LYS A 73 -13.08 -8.98 17.21
CA LYS A 73 -11.89 -9.24 16.38
C LYS A 73 -12.09 -8.88 14.92
N ILE A 74 -11.00 -8.50 14.26
CA ILE A 74 -10.93 -8.24 12.82
C ILE A 74 -9.99 -9.26 12.18
N ALA A 75 -10.37 -9.78 11.03
CA ALA A 75 -9.52 -10.67 10.24
C ALA A 75 -8.47 -9.88 9.46
N MET A 76 -7.23 -10.34 9.51
CA MET A 76 -6.06 -9.74 8.88
C MET A 76 -5.30 -10.82 8.11
N THR A 77 -4.61 -10.47 7.03
CA THR A 77 -3.70 -11.40 6.36
C THR A 77 -2.45 -11.62 7.20
N THR A 78 -1.92 -12.84 7.20
CA THR A 78 -0.66 -13.21 7.85
C THR A 78 0.49 -13.23 6.86
N GLY A 79 1.71 -12.96 7.32
CA GLY A 79 2.94 -13.13 6.54
C GLY A 79 3.98 -12.07 6.85
N ASN A 80 4.85 -11.80 5.88
CA ASN A 80 5.83 -10.71 5.98
C ASN A 80 5.19 -9.33 5.81
N ALA A 81 3.93 -9.26 5.36
CA ALA A 81 3.14 -8.04 5.29
C ALA A 81 1.70 -8.37 5.73
N SER A 82 1.19 -7.64 6.71
CA SER A 82 -0.17 -7.82 7.23
C SER A 82 -1.07 -6.68 6.78
N TRP A 83 -2.25 -7.01 6.26
CA TRP A 83 -3.25 -6.02 5.83
C TRP A 83 -4.66 -6.65 5.84
N LEU A 84 -5.64 -5.98 5.25
CA LEU A 84 -6.98 -6.53 5.06
C LEU A 84 -6.95 -7.72 4.07
N PRO A 85 -7.72 -8.79 4.33
CA PRO A 85 -8.00 -9.83 3.34
C PRO A 85 -8.55 -9.23 2.04
N PHE A 86 -8.03 -9.66 0.89
CA PHE A 86 -8.53 -9.22 -0.40
C PHE A 86 -8.45 -10.30 -1.48
N VAL A 87 -9.26 -10.15 -2.51
CA VAL A 87 -9.36 -11.06 -3.66
C VAL A 87 -9.43 -10.29 -4.97
N VAL A 88 -8.95 -10.91 -6.05
CA VAL A 88 -9.06 -10.35 -7.41
C VAL A 88 -10.50 -10.50 -7.91
N ILE A 89 -11.04 -9.45 -8.53
CA ILE A 89 -12.34 -9.50 -9.22
C ILE A 89 -12.13 -10.10 -10.61
N LYS A 90 -12.84 -11.18 -10.91
CA LYS A 90 -12.80 -11.81 -12.25
C LYS A 90 -13.65 -10.99 -13.22
N SER A 91 -13.28 -11.01 -14.51
CA SER A 91 -14.00 -10.28 -15.57
C SER A 91 -15.48 -10.67 -15.71
N VAL A 92 -15.85 -11.89 -15.30
CA VAL A 92 -17.23 -12.40 -15.34
C VAL A 92 -18.05 -12.04 -14.10
N ASP A 93 -17.39 -11.58 -13.03
CA ASP A 93 -18.04 -11.29 -11.77
C ASP A 93 -18.56 -9.85 -11.72
N THR A 94 -19.75 -9.69 -11.15
CA THR A 94 -20.21 -8.39 -10.66
C THR A 94 -19.51 -8.07 -9.34
N TRP A 95 -19.47 -6.81 -8.94
CA TRP A 95 -18.93 -6.42 -7.64
C TRP A 95 -19.62 -7.13 -6.46
N ALA A 96 -20.94 -7.29 -6.54
CA ALA A 96 -21.71 -7.97 -5.50
C ALA A 96 -21.38 -9.47 -5.42
N THR A 97 -21.25 -10.15 -6.57
CA THR A 97 -20.89 -11.58 -6.60
C THR A 97 -19.45 -11.80 -6.12
N ALA A 98 -18.51 -10.93 -6.52
CA ALA A 98 -17.13 -10.97 -6.04
C ALA A 98 -17.03 -10.72 -4.53
N ALA A 99 -17.84 -9.80 -3.98
CA ALA A 99 -17.86 -9.54 -2.55
C ALA A 99 -18.39 -10.73 -1.74
N LEU A 100 -19.49 -11.36 -2.20
CA LEU A 100 -20.06 -12.54 -1.56
C LEU A 100 -19.13 -13.75 -1.63
N SER A 101 -18.61 -14.07 -2.82
CA SER A 101 -17.72 -15.21 -3.03
C SER A 101 -16.37 -15.02 -2.33
N GLY A 102 -15.81 -13.81 -2.36
CA GLY A 102 -14.60 -13.46 -1.63
C GLY A 102 -14.76 -13.56 -0.12
N SER A 103 -15.86 -13.05 0.44
CA SER A 103 -16.16 -13.19 1.87
C SER A 103 -16.27 -14.65 2.29
N ALA A 104 -16.96 -15.47 1.49
CA ALA A 104 -17.06 -16.91 1.72
C ALA A 104 -15.69 -17.59 1.61
N TYR A 105 -14.88 -17.25 0.61
CA TYR A 105 -13.53 -17.81 0.45
C TYR A 105 -12.66 -17.52 1.66
N VAL A 106 -12.65 -16.27 2.15
CA VAL A 106 -11.84 -15.89 3.31
C VAL A 106 -12.31 -16.62 4.58
N LEU A 107 -13.61 -16.62 4.87
CA LEU A 107 -14.17 -17.25 6.07
C LEU A 107 -14.14 -18.79 6.04
N SER A 108 -14.03 -19.39 4.86
CA SER A 108 -13.84 -20.84 4.70
C SER A 108 -12.39 -21.27 4.66
N HIS A 109 -11.44 -20.35 4.83
CA HIS A 109 -10.01 -20.64 4.70
C HIS A 109 -9.64 -21.24 3.32
N GLY A 110 -10.37 -20.83 2.28
CA GLY A 110 -10.24 -21.31 0.91
C GLY A 110 -11.02 -22.57 0.57
N GLU A 111 -11.70 -23.19 1.54
CA GLU A 111 -12.49 -24.41 1.35
C GLU A 111 -14.00 -24.10 1.27
N VAL A 112 -14.41 -23.44 0.19
CA VAL A 112 -15.78 -22.90 0.03
C VAL A 112 -16.85 -23.99 0.17
N GLU A 113 -16.53 -25.24 -0.15
CA GLU A 113 -17.41 -26.41 0.01
C GLU A 113 -17.84 -26.63 1.46
N LYS A 114 -17.00 -26.27 2.45
CA LYS A 114 -17.35 -26.34 3.87
C LYS A 114 -18.46 -25.36 4.24
N ILE A 115 -18.53 -24.20 3.61
CA ILE A 115 -19.61 -23.23 3.84
C ILE A 115 -20.94 -23.76 3.29
N ASN A 116 -20.92 -24.47 2.17
CA ASN A 116 -22.13 -25.05 1.57
C ASN A 116 -22.77 -26.15 2.45
N GLN A 117 -22.01 -26.71 3.40
CA GLN A 117 -22.51 -27.70 4.37
C GLN A 117 -23.18 -27.06 5.59
N LEU A 118 -23.03 -25.74 5.78
CA LEU A 118 -23.65 -25.02 6.89
C LEU A 118 -25.14 -24.77 6.62
N SER A 119 -25.91 -24.61 7.69
CA SER A 119 -27.34 -24.31 7.59
C SER A 119 -27.64 -22.93 6.97
N ALA A 120 -26.65 -22.03 6.98
CA ALA A 120 -26.72 -20.69 6.41
C ALA A 120 -25.29 -20.15 6.18
N VAL A 121 -25.16 -19.05 5.43
CA VAL A 121 -23.87 -18.36 5.26
C VAL A 121 -23.40 -17.76 6.59
N PRO A 122 -22.12 -17.93 6.98
CA PRO A 122 -21.60 -17.52 8.30
C PRO A 122 -21.28 -16.02 8.41
N PHE A 123 -21.89 -15.21 7.55
CA PHE A 123 -21.71 -13.77 7.50
C PHE A 123 -22.96 -13.10 6.96
N LEU A 124 -23.08 -11.82 7.27
CA LEU A 124 -24.15 -10.95 6.80
C LEU A 124 -23.76 -10.36 5.45
N ASN A 125 -24.73 -9.86 4.69
CA ASN A 125 -24.48 -9.26 3.37
C ASN A 125 -23.35 -8.23 3.44
N PRO A 126 -22.27 -8.37 2.65
CA PRO A 126 -21.17 -7.41 2.61
C PRO A 126 -21.65 -6.00 2.29
N GLU A 127 -21.23 -5.03 3.09
CA GLU A 127 -21.61 -3.62 2.93
C GLU A 127 -20.47 -2.86 2.26
N LEU A 128 -20.69 -2.34 1.05
CA LEU A 128 -19.70 -1.49 0.37
C LEU A 128 -19.53 -0.18 1.13
N VAL A 129 -18.29 0.10 1.56
CA VAL A 129 -17.93 1.32 2.31
C VAL A 129 -16.99 2.24 1.54
N GLU A 130 -16.20 1.71 0.62
CA GLU A 130 -15.30 2.55 -0.19
C GLU A 130 -15.16 2.02 -1.62
N ILE A 131 -15.17 2.95 -2.57
CA ILE A 131 -14.71 2.73 -3.94
C ILE A 131 -13.43 3.55 -4.09
N CYS A 132 -12.32 2.89 -4.32
CA CYS A 132 -11.04 3.51 -4.61
C CYS A 132 -10.68 3.27 -6.07
N ARG A 133 -10.46 4.34 -6.83
CA ARG A 133 -10.10 4.30 -8.24
C ARG A 133 -8.67 4.78 -8.42
N ILE A 134 -7.82 3.96 -9.02
CA ILE A 134 -6.38 4.22 -9.17
C ILE A 134 -6.07 4.29 -10.67
N GLN A 135 -5.46 5.38 -11.10
CA GLN A 135 -4.89 5.49 -12.44
C GLN A 135 -3.40 5.20 -12.34
N VAL A 136 -2.88 4.29 -13.15
CA VAL A 136 -1.43 4.13 -13.33
C VAL A 136 -0.98 4.86 -14.61
N PRO A 137 0.26 5.35 -14.68
CA PRO A 137 0.78 6.00 -15.88
C PRO A 137 0.61 5.13 -17.13
N GLN A 138 0.34 5.77 -18.27
CA GLN A 138 0.21 5.14 -19.59
C GLN A 138 -0.98 4.17 -19.74
N GLN A 139 -1.81 3.99 -18.71
CA GLN A 139 -3.05 3.25 -18.80
C GLN A 139 -4.26 4.19 -18.73
N PRO A 140 -5.15 4.18 -19.73
CA PRO A 140 -6.35 5.02 -19.69
C PRO A 140 -7.42 4.46 -18.74
N LYS A 141 -7.32 3.18 -18.35
CA LYS A 141 -8.28 2.52 -17.47
C LYS A 141 -7.94 2.80 -16.01
N LEU A 142 -8.97 3.14 -15.23
CA LEU A 142 -8.90 3.17 -13.77
C LEU A 142 -9.10 1.75 -13.21
N THR A 143 -8.20 1.34 -12.33
CA THR A 143 -8.33 0.15 -11.52
C THR A 143 -9.18 0.45 -10.29
N ASN A 144 -10.14 -0.43 -9.96
CA ASN A 144 -11.02 -0.26 -8.81
C ASN A 144 -10.61 -1.22 -7.68
N ARG A 145 -10.33 -0.67 -6.51
CA ARG A 145 -10.36 -1.41 -5.25
C ARG A 145 -11.66 -1.08 -4.52
N LEU A 146 -12.45 -2.11 -4.26
CA LEU A 146 -13.70 -2.00 -3.52
C LEU A 146 -13.47 -2.48 -2.08
N MET A 147 -13.89 -1.71 -1.09
CA MET A 147 -13.81 -2.13 0.30
C MET A 147 -15.18 -2.44 0.86
N TYR A 148 -15.30 -3.62 1.46
CA TYR A 148 -16.52 -4.11 2.07
C TYR A 148 -16.33 -4.33 3.56
N VAL A 149 -17.31 -3.94 4.36
CA VAL A 149 -17.46 -4.40 5.75
C VAL A 149 -18.26 -5.69 5.73
N VAL A 150 -17.72 -6.73 6.35
CA VAL A 150 -18.35 -8.05 6.43
C VAL A 150 -18.50 -8.42 7.89
N ARG A 151 -19.74 -8.56 8.35
CA ARG A 151 -20.02 -8.93 9.74
C ARG A 151 -20.23 -10.44 9.85
N VAL A 152 -19.50 -11.08 10.74
CA VAL A 152 -19.63 -12.52 11.01
C VAL A 152 -21.00 -12.80 11.64
N ASN A 153 -21.71 -13.78 11.07
CA ASN A 153 -22.96 -14.29 11.64
C ASN A 153 -22.64 -15.43 12.61
N ASN A 154 -22.65 -15.14 13.91
CA ASN A 154 -22.32 -16.11 14.96
C ASN A 154 -23.49 -17.02 15.33
N GLU A 155 -24.67 -16.85 14.72
CA GLU A 155 -25.87 -17.67 14.95
C GLU A 155 -25.88 -18.94 14.10
N VAL A 156 -24.99 -19.05 13.11
CA VAL A 156 -24.88 -20.23 12.25
C VAL A 156 -24.31 -21.40 13.05
N LYS A 157 -25.11 -22.46 13.17
CA LYS A 157 -24.70 -23.70 13.84
C LYS A 157 -23.47 -24.30 13.16
N ASP A 158 -22.59 -24.88 13.96
CA ASP A 158 -21.37 -25.58 13.53
C ASP A 158 -20.28 -24.70 12.89
N PHE A 159 -20.53 -23.39 12.73
CA PHE A 159 -19.51 -22.43 12.31
C PHE A 159 -18.64 -21.96 13.48
N LYS A 160 -17.32 -22.17 13.37
CA LYS A 160 -16.33 -21.68 14.35
C LYS A 160 -15.63 -20.42 13.82
N CYS A 161 -16.13 -19.25 14.22
CA CYS A 161 -15.53 -17.98 13.88
C CYS A 161 -14.17 -17.77 14.59
N CYS A 162 -13.39 -16.81 14.08
CA CYS A 162 -12.10 -16.42 14.68
C CYS A 162 -11.03 -17.51 14.72
N THR A 163 -11.09 -18.46 13.78
CA THR A 163 -10.05 -19.48 13.62
C THR A 163 -8.89 -18.89 12.82
N ASN A 164 -7.67 -18.96 13.35
CA ASN A 164 -6.46 -18.55 12.64
C ASN A 164 -5.97 -19.68 11.73
N ASP A 165 -5.30 -19.33 10.63
CA ASP A 165 -4.58 -20.27 9.77
C ASP A 165 -3.28 -19.65 9.22
N LYS A 166 -2.74 -20.22 8.13
CA LYS A 166 -1.50 -19.72 7.48
C LYS A 166 -1.69 -18.45 6.64
N LYS A 167 -2.93 -18.03 6.39
CA LYS A 167 -3.29 -16.90 5.53
C LYS A 167 -3.98 -15.77 6.29
N ILE A 168 -4.70 -16.09 7.36
CA ILE A 168 -5.56 -15.21 8.13
C ILE A 168 -5.30 -15.35 9.62
N GLU A 169 -5.19 -14.21 10.29
CA GLU A 169 -5.18 -14.08 11.74
C GLU A 169 -6.31 -13.16 12.22
N TRP A 170 -6.85 -13.47 13.39
CA TRP A 170 -7.90 -12.67 14.03
C TRP A 170 -7.34 -11.88 15.19
N ILE A 171 -7.34 -10.57 15.02
CA ILE A 171 -6.71 -9.61 15.92
C ILE A 171 -7.79 -8.89 16.71
N ASP A 172 -7.55 -8.67 18.00
CA ASP A 172 -8.44 -7.82 18.79
C ASP A 172 -8.49 -6.41 18.20
N ARG A 173 -9.70 -5.88 18.04
CA ARG A 173 -9.91 -4.56 17.45
C ARG A 173 -9.16 -3.45 18.20
N ASN A 174 -9.01 -3.56 19.52
CA ASN A 174 -8.30 -2.57 20.32
C ASN A 174 -6.78 -2.70 20.15
N GLN A 175 -6.26 -3.91 19.91
CA GLN A 175 -4.84 -4.11 19.61
C GLN A 175 -4.43 -3.46 18.28
N LEU A 176 -5.31 -3.47 17.27
CA LEU A 176 -5.08 -2.74 16.03
C LEU A 176 -4.91 -1.22 16.23
N LYS A 177 -5.42 -0.67 17.35
CA LYS A 177 -5.26 0.76 17.69
C LYS A 177 -3.90 1.08 18.28
N SER A 178 -3.31 0.15 19.02
CA SER A 178 -1.96 0.28 19.57
C SER A 178 -0.85 0.04 18.54
N GLY A 179 -1.22 -0.32 17.30
CA GLY A 179 -0.31 -0.69 16.23
C GLY A 179 -0.23 -2.21 16.04
N HIS A 180 -0.02 -2.63 14.80
CA HIS A 180 0.21 -4.01 14.42
C HIS A 180 1.58 -4.13 13.75
N GLU A 181 2.33 -5.19 14.08
CA GLU A 181 3.62 -5.44 13.45
C GLU A 181 3.43 -5.66 11.94
N ASN A 182 4.37 -5.20 11.13
CA ASN A 182 4.37 -5.43 9.69
C ASN A 182 3.11 -4.96 8.93
N LEU A 183 2.33 -4.05 9.52
CA LEU A 183 1.13 -3.51 8.91
C LEU A 183 1.49 -2.80 7.60
N TRP A 184 0.91 -3.19 6.47
CA TRP A 184 1.30 -2.64 5.17
C TRP A 184 0.69 -1.27 4.87
N GLY A 185 -0.56 -1.06 5.32
CA GLY A 185 -1.37 0.12 5.05
C GLY A 185 -2.20 0.55 6.27
N PRO A 186 -2.66 1.81 6.33
CA PRO A 186 -3.40 2.31 7.49
C PRO A 186 -4.86 1.85 7.54
N GLU A 187 -5.42 1.30 6.47
CA GLU A 187 -6.85 1.02 6.34
C GLU A 187 -7.41 0.07 7.42
N PRO A 188 -6.73 -1.02 7.82
CA PRO A 188 -7.16 -1.84 8.94
C PRO A 188 -7.49 -1.02 10.19
N HIS A 189 -6.66 -0.03 10.52
CA HIS A 189 -6.89 0.86 11.65
C HIS A 189 -8.03 1.85 11.38
N LEU A 190 -8.00 2.53 10.23
CA LEU A 190 -9.00 3.55 9.86
C LEU A 190 -10.43 2.98 9.80
N PHE A 191 -10.60 1.78 9.25
CA PHE A 191 -11.92 1.16 9.13
C PHE A 191 -12.31 0.37 10.37
N ALA A 192 -11.35 -0.11 11.18
CA ALA A 192 -11.68 -0.70 12.47
C ALA A 192 -12.47 0.29 13.34
N ASP A 193 -12.15 1.57 13.34
CA ASP A 193 -12.87 2.58 14.14
C ASP A 193 -14.29 2.86 13.64
N ASN A 194 -14.51 2.78 12.33
CA ASN A 194 -15.80 3.08 11.72
C ASN A 194 -16.84 1.96 11.83
N ILE A 195 -16.47 0.80 12.40
CA ILE A 195 -17.39 -0.33 12.59
C ILE A 195 -18.04 -0.24 13.97
N GLU A 196 -19.27 0.28 14.05
CA GLU A 196 -20.07 0.25 15.27
C GLU A 196 -20.69 -1.15 15.50
N PRO A 197 -20.74 -1.65 16.76
CA PRO A 197 -21.49 -2.86 17.10
C PRO A 197 -22.99 -2.67 16.83
N ARG A 198 -23.70 -3.73 16.41
CA ARG A 198 -25.15 -3.68 16.14
C ARG A 198 -26.01 -3.29 17.34
N THR A 199 -25.51 -3.47 18.55
CA THR A 199 -26.19 -3.12 19.80
C THR A 199 -26.21 -1.61 20.08
N SER A 200 -25.48 -0.81 19.30
CA SER A 200 -25.46 0.64 19.43
C SER A 200 -26.79 1.21 18.94
N SER A 201 -27.53 1.91 19.80
CA SER A 201 -28.83 2.53 19.50
C SER A 201 -28.79 3.64 18.44
N VAL A 202 -27.60 4.00 17.98
CA VAL A 202 -27.35 4.96 16.91
C VAL A 202 -26.95 4.16 15.67
N THR A 203 -27.90 3.86 14.79
CA THR A 203 -27.60 3.20 13.51
C THR A 203 -27.02 4.19 12.51
N LYS A 204 -25.75 4.59 12.68
CA LYS A 204 -25.03 5.30 11.62
C LYS A 204 -24.64 4.29 10.55
N LYS A 205 -25.30 4.36 9.38
CA LYS A 205 -24.83 3.64 8.21
C LYS A 205 -23.37 4.05 7.93
N PRO A 206 -22.47 3.11 7.62
CA PRO A 206 -21.11 3.45 7.30
C PRO A 206 -21.10 4.44 6.13
N LYS A 207 -20.33 5.52 6.26
CA LYS A 207 -20.22 6.54 5.21
C LYS A 207 -19.55 5.89 4.00
N LYS A 208 -20.25 5.90 2.87
CA LYS A 208 -19.67 5.46 1.60
C LYS A 208 -18.73 6.53 1.09
N THR A 209 -17.48 6.17 0.85
CA THR A 209 -16.47 7.06 0.27
C THR A 209 -16.16 6.66 -1.17
N LEU A 210 -15.96 7.66 -2.03
CA LEU A 210 -15.35 7.51 -3.34
C LEU A 210 -14.03 8.26 -3.28
N VAL A 211 -12.94 7.56 -3.51
CA VAL A 211 -11.60 8.12 -3.56
C VAL A 211 -11.02 7.82 -4.93
N GLU A 212 -10.46 8.82 -5.58
CA GLU A 212 -9.83 8.68 -6.89
C GLU A 212 -8.42 9.23 -6.80
N PHE A 213 -7.46 8.46 -7.31
CA PHE A 213 -6.05 8.84 -7.46
C PHE A 213 -5.73 8.82 -8.94
N SER A 214 -5.80 9.99 -9.54
CA SER A 214 -5.53 10.23 -10.95
C SER A 214 -4.06 10.58 -11.18
N ILE A 215 -3.66 10.60 -12.45
CA ILE A 215 -2.35 11.13 -12.83
C ILE A 215 -2.22 12.62 -12.46
N ASP A 216 -3.31 13.39 -12.55
CA ASP A 216 -3.30 14.81 -12.19
C ASP A 216 -2.96 15.02 -10.71
N ASP A 217 -3.45 14.12 -9.84
CA ASP A 217 -3.10 14.12 -8.42
C ASP A 217 -1.60 13.86 -8.25
N ALA A 218 -1.04 12.86 -8.94
CA ALA A 218 0.40 12.60 -8.89
C ALA A 218 1.24 13.79 -9.41
N LEU A 219 0.74 14.54 -10.39
CA LEU A 219 1.42 15.69 -10.98
C LEU A 219 1.17 17.02 -10.25
N GLN A 220 0.53 16.99 -9.07
CA GLN A 220 0.22 18.19 -8.29
C GLN A 220 1.44 19.10 -8.04
N HIS A 221 2.62 18.52 -7.81
CA HIS A 221 3.87 19.23 -7.56
C HIS A 221 4.85 19.23 -8.76
N CYS A 222 4.36 18.92 -9.96
CA CYS A 222 5.18 18.96 -11.16
C CYS A 222 5.76 20.36 -11.40
N PRO A 223 7.09 20.50 -11.64
CA PRO A 223 7.72 21.79 -11.87
C PRO A 223 7.09 22.61 -12.98
N ARG A 224 7.01 23.93 -12.77
CA ARG A 224 6.51 24.91 -13.74
C ARG A 224 7.43 26.12 -13.80
N GLU A 225 7.33 26.90 -14.88
CA GLU A 225 8.05 28.17 -15.05
C GLU A 225 7.09 29.36 -15.12
N PRO A 226 7.09 30.28 -14.14
CA PRO A 226 7.76 30.20 -12.84
C PRO A 226 7.07 29.20 -11.88
N PRO A 227 7.78 28.66 -10.86
CA PRO A 227 7.16 27.84 -9.81
C PRO A 227 6.10 28.61 -9.03
N ARG A 228 4.97 27.97 -8.72
CA ARG A 228 3.87 28.57 -7.95
C ARG A 228 3.94 28.29 -6.45
N THR A 229 4.62 27.21 -6.07
CA THR A 229 4.72 26.73 -4.69
C THR A 229 6.17 26.38 -4.33
N HIS A 230 6.49 26.35 -3.04
CA HIS A 230 7.80 25.90 -2.57
C HIS A 230 8.06 24.42 -2.88
N GLN A 231 7.00 23.61 -2.91
CA GLN A 231 7.03 22.21 -3.31
C GLN A 231 7.48 22.07 -4.76
N GLU A 232 6.86 22.82 -5.69
CA GLU A 232 7.26 22.82 -7.11
C GLU A 232 8.72 23.28 -7.28
N LEU A 233 9.17 24.29 -6.52
CA LEU A 233 10.56 24.76 -6.54
C LEU A 233 11.54 23.71 -6.03
N MET A 234 11.19 22.98 -4.97
CA MET A 234 12.00 21.89 -4.42
C MET A 234 12.15 20.75 -5.43
N VAL A 235 11.03 20.28 -6.00
CA VAL A 235 11.02 19.21 -7.02
C VAL A 235 11.82 19.63 -8.25
N LYS A 236 11.69 20.90 -8.68
CA LYS A 236 12.50 21.48 -9.76
C LYS A 236 14.00 21.47 -9.42
N SER A 237 14.36 21.87 -8.21
CA SER A 237 15.76 21.92 -7.75
C SER A 237 16.40 20.53 -7.66
N ALA A 238 15.60 19.52 -7.33
CA ALA A 238 16.00 18.11 -7.37
C ALA A 238 16.19 17.57 -8.80
N GLY A 239 15.86 18.34 -9.85
CA GLY A 239 15.92 17.88 -11.24
C GLY A 239 14.85 16.83 -11.58
N ILE A 240 13.79 16.74 -10.79
CA ILE A 240 12.70 15.78 -10.96
C ILE A 240 11.64 16.40 -11.88
N GLY A 241 11.55 15.93 -13.13
CA GLY A 241 10.53 16.36 -14.08
C GLY A 241 9.27 15.49 -14.06
N GLU A 242 8.29 15.84 -14.89
CA GLU A 242 7.02 15.09 -15.04
C GLU A 242 7.26 13.59 -15.25
N ARG A 243 8.17 13.23 -16.16
CA ARG A 243 8.49 11.84 -16.47
C ARG A 243 9.04 11.08 -15.26
N GLU A 244 9.87 11.73 -14.46
CA GLU A 244 10.43 11.15 -13.23
C GLU A 244 9.35 11.00 -12.16
N ILE A 245 8.46 11.99 -12.00
CA ILE A 245 7.31 11.91 -11.09
C ILE A 245 6.43 10.69 -11.44
N LEU A 246 6.09 10.51 -12.72
CA LEU A 246 5.26 9.38 -13.16
C LEU A 246 5.93 8.03 -12.90
N LYS A 247 7.27 7.93 -13.02
CA LYS A 247 7.99 6.71 -12.68
C LYS A 247 7.94 6.41 -11.18
N ILE A 248 8.22 7.42 -10.35
CA ILE A 248 8.14 7.28 -8.88
C ILE A 248 6.72 6.91 -8.47
N TYR A 249 5.70 7.50 -9.10
CA TYR A 249 4.30 7.18 -8.85
C TYR A 249 3.96 5.74 -9.21
N LEU A 250 4.42 5.24 -10.36
CA LEU A 250 4.24 3.83 -10.72
C LEU A 250 4.88 2.89 -9.71
N GLU A 251 6.12 3.15 -9.30
CA GLU A 251 6.81 2.35 -8.28
C GLU A 251 6.11 2.41 -6.91
N PHE A 252 5.59 3.58 -6.53
CA PHE A 252 4.80 3.77 -5.32
C PHE A 252 3.53 2.93 -5.35
N VAL A 253 2.77 3.00 -6.46
CA VAL A 253 1.52 2.24 -6.61
C VAL A 253 1.80 0.75 -6.61
N GLU A 254 2.80 0.27 -7.36
CA GLU A 254 3.21 -1.14 -7.38
C GLU A 254 3.53 -1.66 -5.97
N HIS A 255 4.22 -0.84 -5.17
CA HIS A 255 4.60 -1.22 -3.82
C HIS A 255 3.42 -1.20 -2.84
N CYS A 256 2.55 -0.19 -2.92
CA CYS A 256 1.47 -0.04 -1.97
C CYS A 256 0.29 -0.96 -2.28
N PHE A 257 0.03 -1.26 -3.54
CA PHE A 257 -1.19 -1.92 -3.98
C PHE A 257 -1.49 -3.21 -3.18
N PRO A 258 -2.73 -3.40 -2.68
CA PRO A 258 -3.93 -2.60 -2.93
C PRO A 258 -4.11 -1.41 -1.96
N CYS A 259 -3.15 -1.12 -1.09
CA CYS A 259 -3.14 0.10 -0.29
C CYS A 259 -2.74 1.32 -1.14
N LEU A 260 -3.00 2.52 -0.61
CA LEU A 260 -2.67 3.82 -1.22
C LEU A 260 -1.66 4.63 -0.41
N TYR A 261 -1.19 4.09 0.71
CA TYR A 261 -0.37 4.79 1.67
C TYR A 261 0.67 3.84 2.26
N MET A 262 1.78 4.38 2.74
CA MET A 262 2.81 3.60 3.41
C MET A 262 2.78 3.81 4.92
N THR A 263 2.73 2.74 5.69
CA THR A 263 3.06 2.76 7.11
C THR A 263 4.59 2.82 7.29
N PRO A 264 5.13 2.94 8.52
CA PRO A 264 6.57 2.81 8.74
C PRO A 264 7.18 1.54 8.16
N TYR A 265 6.41 0.43 8.20
CA TYR A 265 6.88 -0.86 7.74
C TYR A 265 6.97 -0.95 6.21
N SER A 266 5.89 -0.59 5.50
CA SER A 266 5.91 -0.63 4.04
C SER A 266 6.85 0.43 3.46
N PHE A 267 6.96 1.61 4.09
CA PHE A 267 7.96 2.63 3.72
C PHE A 267 9.40 2.10 3.83
N THR A 268 9.73 1.41 4.93
CA THR A 268 11.07 0.83 5.11
C THR A 268 11.37 -0.18 4.02
N ASN A 269 10.42 -1.06 3.68
CA ASN A 269 10.58 -2.02 2.59
C ASN A 269 10.77 -1.31 1.23
N PHE A 270 10.02 -0.24 0.98
CA PHE A 270 10.15 0.56 -0.24
C PHE A 270 11.55 1.16 -0.37
N MET A 271 12.05 1.83 0.67
CA MET A 271 13.37 2.45 0.63
C MET A 271 14.51 1.43 0.55
N LEU A 272 14.34 0.24 1.14
CA LEU A 272 15.28 -0.88 0.96
C LEU A 272 15.28 -1.39 -0.48
N LYS A 273 14.12 -1.45 -1.16
CA LYS A 273 14.02 -1.78 -2.60
C LYS A 273 14.79 -0.77 -3.46
N LEU A 274 14.81 0.50 -3.05
CA LEU A 274 15.61 1.57 -3.68
C LEU A 274 17.11 1.52 -3.34
N GLY A 275 17.54 0.63 -2.44
CA GLY A 275 18.94 0.42 -2.09
C GLY A 275 19.44 1.25 -0.90
N CYS A 276 18.55 1.86 -0.11
CA CYS A 276 18.94 2.50 1.16
C CYS A 276 19.45 1.46 2.17
N ASN A 277 20.21 1.90 3.18
CA ASN A 277 20.76 0.99 4.18
C ASN A 277 19.74 0.71 5.28
N LYS A 278 19.59 -0.57 5.68
CA LYS A 278 18.71 -0.98 6.79
C LYS A 278 18.99 -0.24 8.10
N GLU A 279 20.24 0.13 8.33
CA GLU A 279 20.65 0.88 9.52
C GLU A 279 19.98 2.26 9.61
N ASP A 280 19.68 2.91 8.47
CA ASP A 280 19.08 4.24 8.41
C ASP A 280 17.63 4.26 8.95
N PHE A 281 16.97 3.10 8.98
CA PHE A 281 15.56 2.97 9.36
C PHE A 281 15.34 2.50 10.81
N LYS A 282 16.39 2.06 11.52
CA LYS A 282 16.28 1.50 12.89
C LYS A 282 15.61 2.43 13.90
N THR A 283 15.76 3.74 13.72
CA THR A 283 15.26 4.76 14.64
C THR A 283 13.87 5.30 14.25
N GLY A 284 13.36 4.93 13.07
CA GLY A 284 12.16 5.53 12.48
C GLY A 284 12.30 7.01 12.10
N ASN A 285 13.50 7.61 12.23
CA ASN A 285 13.74 9.02 11.91
C ASN A 285 13.43 9.33 10.44
N MET A 286 13.81 8.43 9.53
CA MET A 286 13.58 8.63 8.09
C MET A 286 12.08 8.70 7.76
N PHE A 287 11.28 7.78 8.30
CA PHE A 287 9.83 7.80 8.11
C PHE A 287 9.23 9.11 8.62
N ARG A 288 9.63 9.56 9.83
CA ARG A 288 9.18 10.83 10.40
C ARG A 288 9.60 12.05 9.59
N ALA A 289 10.76 12.00 8.91
CA ALA A 289 11.23 13.11 8.08
C ALA A 289 10.42 13.26 6.79
N PHE A 290 9.88 12.17 6.26
CA PHE A 290 9.03 12.17 5.05
C PHE A 290 7.58 12.55 5.39
N LYS A 291 7.11 12.15 6.57
CA LYS A 291 5.77 12.42 7.08
C LYS A 291 5.67 13.84 7.63
N PHE A 292 5.17 14.78 6.83
CA PHE A 292 4.94 16.15 7.27
C PHE A 292 3.48 16.43 7.67
N THR A 293 2.56 15.51 7.41
CA THR A 293 1.19 15.58 7.94
C THR A 293 1.07 14.91 9.31
N GLU A 294 0.01 15.24 10.07
CA GLU A 294 -0.29 14.59 11.35
C GLU A 294 -0.88 13.18 11.21
N THR A 295 -0.83 12.59 10.01
CA THR A 295 -1.31 11.23 9.80
C THR A 295 -0.27 10.20 10.27
N GLU A 296 -0.64 8.93 10.39
CA GLU A 296 0.29 7.83 10.73
C GLU A 296 0.76 7.04 9.51
N HIS A 297 0.73 7.66 8.34
CA HIS A 297 1.13 7.06 7.07
C HIS A 297 1.76 8.11 6.15
N ILE A 298 2.40 7.65 5.08
CA ILE A 298 2.98 8.49 4.02
C ILE A 298 2.12 8.33 2.77
N SER A 299 1.67 9.46 2.25
CA SER A 299 1.04 9.59 0.93
C SER A 299 2.09 9.65 -0.19
N PHE A 300 1.65 9.54 -1.45
CA PHE A 300 2.54 9.72 -2.59
C PHE A 300 3.24 11.09 -2.59
N GLN A 301 2.52 12.16 -2.23
CA GLN A 301 3.09 13.52 -2.21
C GLN A 301 4.19 13.67 -1.16
N GLU A 302 3.99 13.08 0.02
CA GLU A 302 5.00 13.01 1.08
C GLU A 302 6.23 12.22 0.63
N LEU A 303 6.03 11.09 -0.07
CA LEU A 303 7.14 10.34 -0.64
C LEU A 303 7.91 11.18 -1.67
N LEU A 304 7.22 11.80 -2.63
CA LEU A 304 7.84 12.59 -3.69
C LEU A 304 8.69 13.74 -3.12
N LEU A 305 8.14 14.50 -2.17
CA LEU A 305 8.83 15.63 -1.56
C LEU A 305 10.00 15.16 -0.67
N GLY A 306 9.83 14.06 0.07
CA GLY A 306 10.93 13.48 0.83
C GLY A 306 12.08 13.00 -0.06
N LEU A 307 11.78 12.36 -1.19
CA LEU A 307 12.80 11.97 -2.17
C LEU A 307 13.50 13.19 -2.79
N ALA A 308 12.74 14.23 -3.17
CA ALA A 308 13.30 15.48 -3.67
C ALA A 308 14.22 16.12 -2.62
N ALA A 309 13.84 16.09 -1.34
CA ALA A 309 14.65 16.61 -0.25
C ALA A 309 15.92 15.78 0.05
N MET A 310 16.02 14.54 -0.43
CA MET A 310 17.22 13.72 -0.29
C MET A 310 18.24 13.95 -1.42
N GLU A 311 17.84 14.60 -2.52
CA GLU A 311 18.71 14.83 -3.66
C GLU A 311 19.77 15.91 -3.37
N GLN A 312 21.03 15.65 -3.71
CA GLN A 312 22.15 16.55 -3.37
C GLN A 312 22.07 17.89 -4.10
N ALA A 313 21.45 17.89 -5.27
CA ALA A 313 21.22 19.10 -6.06
C ALA A 313 20.13 20.01 -5.48
N THR A 314 19.31 19.50 -4.55
CA THR A 314 18.22 20.27 -3.96
C THR A 314 18.78 21.37 -3.08
N HIS A 315 18.46 22.61 -3.43
CA HIS A 315 18.77 23.76 -2.60
C HIS A 315 17.88 23.77 -1.36
N HIS A 316 18.37 23.23 -0.25
CA HIS A 316 17.78 23.44 1.07
C HIS A 316 18.08 24.88 1.48
N GLY A 317 17.07 25.74 1.41
CA GLY A 317 17.20 27.18 1.53
C GLY A 317 18.16 27.67 2.62
N GLY A 318 19.01 28.60 2.19
CA GLY A 318 19.77 29.54 3.00
C GLY A 318 19.87 30.82 2.17
N GLU A 319 18.73 31.45 1.86
CA GLU A 319 18.75 32.83 1.42
C GLU A 319 19.11 33.66 2.66
N ILE A 320 20.37 34.07 2.74
CA ILE A 320 20.81 35.07 3.72
C ILE A 320 20.06 36.34 3.35
N GLY A 321 19.00 36.65 4.09
CA GLY A 321 18.34 37.95 4.06
C GLY A 321 19.28 39.07 4.48
#